data_AF-A0A922LXX8-F1
#
_entry.id   AF-A0A922LXX8-F1
#
_cell.length_a   1.000
_cell.length_b   1.000
_cell.length_c   1.000
_cell.angle_alpha   90.00
_cell.angle_beta   90.00
_cell.angle_gamma   90.00
#
_symmetry.space_group_name_H-M   'P 1'
#
loop_
_entity.id
_entity.type
_entity.pdbx_description
1 polymer ?
#
loop_
_entity_poly.entity_id
_entity_poly.type
_entity_poly.pdbx_seq_one_letter_code
_entity_poly.pdbx_strand_id
1 'polypeptide(L)'
;MLNASYPNNISDSCSISAEDTKLLLISGIPKFYHASNLRNFFSQFVESSKFSCFHYRHRPDIVGIEPTTEIDGTKFLKSIKLVAKSKATCCAIFSIYGKYIKELFRLYSGLNWPNENDDVPLELKCTLHLLDHATVEQFSCLPEFRPLSWMPRGNVGTPTQYFFSLIKECKLESSIISKLNLDFSTQAKSRKYGAVPFIYESLSTGDERFQFSESNNADFECGVVCNSYIPNKVC
;
A
#
# COMPACT_ATOMS: atom_id res chain seq x y z
N MET A 1 1.88 42.12 32.40
CA MET A 1 0.83 41.09 32.48
C MET A 1 0.90 40.24 31.22
N LEU A 2 1.12 38.94 31.43
CA LEU A 2 0.81 37.76 30.62
C LEU A 2 1.23 37.66 29.13
N ASN A 3 2.11 36.67 28.94
CA ASN A 3 2.45 35.93 27.72
C ASN A 3 1.21 35.39 26.96
N ALA A 4 1.35 35.27 25.64
CA ALA A 4 0.90 34.09 24.92
C ALA A 4 1.87 33.81 23.76
N SER A 5 2.86 32.97 24.02
CA SER A 5 3.63 32.26 23.00
C SER A 5 2.70 31.35 22.22
N TYR A 6 2.76 31.41 20.88
CA TYR A 6 2.39 30.29 20.04
C TYR A 6 3.67 29.58 19.59
N PRO A 7 3.76 28.24 19.72
CA PRO A 7 4.96 27.50 19.41
C PRO A 7 5.14 27.38 17.89
N ASN A 8 6.19 28.03 17.37
CA ASN A 8 6.83 27.62 16.13
C ASN A 8 7.51 26.26 16.38
N ASN A 9 6.81 25.18 16.03
CA ASN A 9 7.37 23.83 16.08
C ASN A 9 6.90 23.04 14.86
N ILE A 10 7.55 23.28 13.72
CA ILE A 10 8.01 22.18 12.85
C ILE A 10 9.42 22.59 12.44
N SER A 11 10.35 22.24 13.31
CA SER A 11 11.77 22.28 13.03
C SER A 11 12.05 21.47 11.78
N ASP A 12 12.40 22.16 10.71
CA ASP A 12 13.41 21.72 9.76
C ASP A 12 14.69 21.41 10.56
N SER A 13 14.74 20.20 11.12
CA SER A 13 15.96 19.55 11.54
C SER A 13 16.12 18.32 10.66
N CYS A 14 16.38 18.56 9.38
CA CYS A 14 17.08 17.57 8.56
C CYS A 14 18.57 17.63 8.97
N SER A 15 18.86 17.22 10.20
CA SER A 15 20.16 16.65 10.49
C SER A 15 20.14 15.27 9.86
N ILE A 16 20.66 15.17 8.64
CA ILE A 16 20.96 13.89 7.99
C ILE A 16 22.06 13.25 8.84
N SER A 17 21.65 12.60 9.93
CA SER A 17 22.37 11.44 10.45
C SER A 17 22.60 10.51 9.26
N ALA A 18 23.78 9.93 9.10
CA ALA A 18 24.05 8.93 8.09
C ALA A 18 23.07 7.77 8.28
N GLU A 19 21.89 7.85 7.68
CA GLU A 19 20.84 6.88 7.86
C GLU A 19 21.36 5.57 7.25
N ASP A 20 21.55 4.54 8.07
CA ASP A 20 21.99 3.22 7.65
C ASP A 20 20.95 2.64 6.70
N THR A 21 21.07 2.97 5.42
CA THR A 21 20.17 2.51 4.36
C THR A 21 20.82 1.34 3.67
N LYS A 22 20.03 0.29 3.43
CA LYS A 22 20.47 -0.89 2.70
C LYS A 22 19.69 -1.04 1.41
N LEU A 23 20.33 -1.65 0.44
CA LEU A 23 19.75 -1.97 -0.86
C LEU A 23 19.12 -3.36 -0.84
N LEU A 24 17.90 -3.45 -1.34
CA LEU A 24 17.17 -4.71 -1.48
C LEU A 24 16.67 -4.87 -2.92
N LEU A 25 16.49 -6.13 -3.30
CA LEU A 25 15.86 -6.58 -4.53
C LEU A 25 14.58 -7.35 -4.19
N ILE A 26 13.48 -7.01 -4.85
CA ILE A 26 12.29 -7.86 -4.95
C ILE A 26 12.34 -8.57 -6.30
N SER A 27 12.12 -9.88 -6.29
CA SER A 27 11.89 -10.69 -7.49
C SER A 27 10.50 -11.34 -7.47
N GLY A 28 10.05 -11.80 -8.62
CA GLY A 28 8.76 -12.50 -8.76
C GLY A 28 7.55 -11.58 -8.86
N ILE A 29 7.73 -10.27 -9.11
CA ILE A 29 6.60 -9.33 -9.26
C ILE A 29 5.81 -9.70 -10.52
N PRO A 30 4.48 -9.84 -10.47
CA PRO A 30 3.68 -10.10 -11.66
C PRO A 30 3.87 -9.00 -12.71
N LYS A 31 4.04 -9.37 -13.99
CA LYS A 31 4.35 -8.39 -15.04
C LYS A 31 3.32 -7.28 -15.22
N PHE A 32 2.06 -7.55 -14.91
CA PHE A 32 0.95 -6.60 -14.99
C PHE A 32 0.85 -5.68 -13.76
N TYR A 33 1.64 -5.91 -12.72
CA TYR A 33 1.64 -5.03 -11.56
C TYR A 33 2.23 -3.66 -11.89
N HIS A 34 1.56 -2.63 -11.41
CA HIS A 34 2.00 -1.25 -11.44
C HIS A 34 2.43 -0.77 -10.06
N ALA A 35 2.94 0.47 -10.00
CA ALA A 35 3.38 1.08 -8.75
C ALA A 35 2.24 1.15 -7.70
N SER A 36 0.99 1.33 -8.10
CA SER A 36 -0.19 1.28 -7.21
C SER A 36 -0.34 -0.07 -6.52
N ASN A 37 -0.13 -1.19 -7.22
CA ASN A 37 -0.21 -2.53 -6.63
C ASN A 37 0.84 -2.72 -5.55
N LEU A 38 2.07 -2.28 -5.83
CA LEU A 38 3.16 -2.35 -4.87
C LEU A 38 2.94 -1.42 -3.68
N ARG A 39 2.36 -0.23 -3.89
CA ARG A 39 1.95 0.66 -2.79
C ARG A 39 0.94 -0.03 -1.87
N ASN A 40 -0.07 -0.68 -2.44
CA ASN A 40 -1.10 -1.36 -1.67
C ASN A 40 -0.54 -2.56 -0.90
N PHE A 41 0.26 -3.40 -1.57
CA PHE A 41 0.90 -4.56 -0.96
C PHE A 41 1.82 -4.15 0.20
N PHE A 42 2.69 -3.15 0.00
CA PHE A 42 3.61 -2.64 1.03
C PHE A 42 3.03 -1.47 1.84
N SER A 43 1.71 -1.33 1.91
CA SER A 43 1.03 -0.16 2.50
C SER A 43 1.52 0.18 3.90
N GLN A 44 1.72 -0.81 4.77
CA GLN A 44 2.25 -0.60 6.12
C GLN A 44 3.61 0.11 6.13
N PHE A 45 4.49 -0.21 5.17
CA PHE A 45 5.83 0.36 5.05
C PHE A 45 5.85 1.68 4.28
N VAL A 46 4.99 1.80 3.27
CA VAL A 46 4.81 3.02 2.48
C VAL A 46 4.26 4.12 3.38
N GLU A 47 3.14 3.89 4.05
CA GLU A 47 2.47 4.93 4.86
C GLU A 47 3.27 5.30 6.11
N SER A 48 4.00 4.34 6.69
CA SER A 48 4.93 4.60 7.81
C SER A 48 6.28 5.18 7.38
N SER A 49 6.46 5.54 6.10
CA SER A 49 7.69 6.16 5.59
C SER A 49 8.96 5.34 5.92
N LYS A 50 8.89 4.00 5.80
CA LYS A 50 10.00 3.10 6.13
C LYS A 50 11.02 2.94 4.99
N PHE A 51 10.62 3.23 3.75
CA PHE A 51 11.52 3.25 2.60
C PHE A 51 12.29 4.56 2.52
N SER A 52 13.58 4.48 2.19
CA SER A 52 14.39 5.65 1.84
C SER A 52 14.09 6.06 0.39
N CYS A 53 14.15 5.11 -0.55
CA CYS A 53 13.71 5.31 -1.93
C CYS A 53 13.17 4.00 -2.49
N PHE A 54 11.92 4.02 -2.97
CA PHE A 54 11.33 2.94 -3.73
C PHE A 54 10.59 3.53 -4.94
N HIS A 55 11.28 3.54 -6.08
CA HIS A 55 10.70 3.90 -7.36
C HIS A 55 10.65 2.66 -8.26
N TYR A 56 9.47 2.12 -8.46
CA TYR A 56 9.25 0.96 -9.32
C TYR A 56 9.23 1.35 -10.80
N ARG A 57 9.96 0.56 -11.59
CA ARG A 57 9.89 0.52 -13.05
C ARG A 57 9.78 -0.93 -13.47
N HIS A 58 9.07 -1.20 -14.56
CA HIS A 58 8.97 -2.53 -15.14
C HIS A 58 10.36 -2.99 -15.64
N ARG A 59 11.10 -3.67 -14.77
CA ARG A 59 12.32 -4.39 -15.11
C ARG A 59 12.00 -5.87 -15.14
N PRO A 60 12.31 -6.61 -16.23
CA PRO A 60 12.19 -8.05 -16.24
C PRO A 60 13.01 -8.68 -15.11
N ASP A 61 12.48 -9.75 -14.53
CA ASP A 61 13.26 -10.57 -13.59
C ASP A 61 14.53 -11.09 -14.25
N ILE A 62 15.56 -11.21 -13.41
CA ILE A 62 16.87 -11.72 -13.79
C ILE A 62 16.85 -13.22 -13.56
N VAL A 63 16.96 -13.99 -14.65
CA VAL A 63 17.01 -15.44 -14.60
C VAL A 63 18.36 -15.89 -14.05
N GLY A 64 18.36 -16.86 -13.12
CA GLY A 64 19.58 -17.42 -12.53
C GLY A 64 20.07 -16.74 -11.25
N ILE A 65 19.22 -15.92 -10.62
CA ILE A 65 19.42 -15.55 -9.21
C ILE A 65 19.00 -16.76 -8.37
N GLU A 66 19.95 -17.38 -7.70
CA GLU A 66 19.66 -18.40 -6.70
C GLU A 66 18.72 -17.81 -5.64
N PRO A 67 17.75 -18.57 -5.11
CA PRO A 67 16.83 -18.11 -4.07
C PRO A 67 17.54 -17.98 -2.71
N THR A 68 18.64 -17.23 -2.67
CA THR A 68 19.36 -16.88 -1.45
C THR A 68 18.87 -15.54 -0.92
N THR A 69 18.82 -15.42 0.40
CA THR A 69 18.44 -14.17 1.10
C THR A 69 19.41 -13.03 0.80
N GLU A 70 20.64 -13.34 0.40
CA GLU A 70 21.71 -12.38 0.16
C GLU A 70 22.30 -12.57 -1.23
N ILE A 71 22.55 -11.45 -1.90
CA ILE A 71 23.15 -11.37 -3.23
C ILE A 71 24.27 -10.33 -3.16
N ASP A 72 25.42 -10.63 -3.76
CA ASP A 72 26.49 -9.64 -3.95
C ASP A 72 26.01 -8.51 -4.88
N GLY A 73 25.73 -7.35 -4.30
CA GLY A 73 25.16 -6.22 -5.01
C GLY A 73 26.08 -5.66 -6.10
N THR A 74 27.40 -5.76 -5.93
CA THR A 74 28.36 -5.30 -6.95
C THR A 74 28.37 -6.19 -8.18
N LYS A 75 28.26 -7.52 -7.99
CA LYS A 75 28.10 -8.48 -9.08
C LYS A 75 26.74 -8.32 -9.76
N PHE A 76 25.69 -8.14 -8.96
CA PHE A 76 24.35 -7.88 -9.46
C PHE A 76 24.27 -6.62 -10.34
N LEU A 77 24.90 -5.52 -9.91
CA LEU A 77 24.93 -4.28 -10.69
C LEU A 77 25.59 -4.44 -12.06
N LYS A 78 26.59 -5.33 -12.18
CA LYS A 78 27.21 -5.65 -13.46
C LYS A 78 26.30 -6.53 -14.33
N SER A 79 25.59 -7.49 -13.73
CA SER A 79 24.73 -8.43 -14.45
C SER A 79 23.38 -7.84 -14.87
N ILE A 80 22.89 -6.79 -14.21
CA ILE A 80 21.59 -6.16 -14.51
C ILE A 80 21.43 -5.73 -15.99
N LYS A 81 22.54 -5.49 -16.70
CA LYS A 81 22.56 -5.12 -18.13
C LYS A 81 22.66 -6.32 -19.08
N LEU A 82 23.10 -7.48 -18.59
CA LEU A 82 23.58 -8.61 -19.40
C LEU A 82 22.61 -9.81 -19.43
N VAL A 83 21.64 -9.89 -18.53
CA VAL A 83 20.86 -11.13 -18.32
C VAL A 83 19.61 -11.21 -19.20
N ALA A 84 19.30 -12.44 -19.64
CA ALA A 84 18.10 -12.80 -20.36
C ALA A 84 16.83 -12.43 -19.56
N LYS A 85 15.91 -11.73 -20.24
CA LYS A 85 14.72 -11.13 -19.63
C LYS A 85 13.65 -12.20 -19.38
N SER A 86 13.15 -12.30 -18.15
CA SER A 86 11.89 -13.02 -17.88
C SER A 86 10.76 -12.39 -18.70
N LYS A 87 9.91 -13.24 -19.32
CA LYS A 87 8.71 -12.77 -20.04
C LYS A 87 7.49 -12.65 -19.13
N ALA A 88 7.52 -13.23 -17.94
CA ALA A 88 6.37 -13.43 -17.05
C ALA A 88 6.40 -12.57 -15.79
N THR A 89 7.60 -12.22 -15.30
CA THR A 89 7.79 -11.56 -14.00
C THR A 89 8.77 -10.40 -14.09
N CYS A 90 8.67 -9.50 -13.12
CA CYS A 90 9.46 -8.29 -12.98
C CYS A 90 10.20 -8.25 -11.63
N CYS A 91 11.26 -7.45 -11.57
CA CYS A 91 12.00 -7.16 -10.36
C CYS A 91 11.94 -5.68 -9.99
N ALA A 92 12.24 -5.36 -8.73
CA ALA A 92 12.39 -4.01 -8.25
C ALA A 92 13.60 -3.87 -7.33
N ILE A 93 14.34 -2.77 -7.45
CA ILE A 93 15.48 -2.44 -6.58
C ILE A 93 15.10 -1.17 -5.81
N PHE A 94 15.35 -1.17 -4.50
CA PHE A 94 14.95 -0.09 -3.62
C PHE A 94 15.88 0.00 -2.41
N SER A 95 15.82 1.12 -1.69
CA SER A 95 16.53 1.33 -0.43
C SER A 95 15.58 1.47 0.76
N ILE A 96 15.95 0.88 1.88
CA ILE A 96 15.19 0.89 3.14
C ILE A 96 16.12 1.19 4.32
N TYR A 97 15.59 1.75 5.39
CA TYR A 97 16.34 1.90 6.64
C TYR A 97 16.62 0.54 7.29
N GLY A 98 17.88 0.34 7.70
CA GLY A 98 18.42 -0.91 8.23
C GLY A 98 17.59 -1.50 9.37
N LYS A 99 17.08 -0.64 10.26
CA LYS A 99 16.21 -1.02 11.38
C LYS A 99 14.93 -1.75 10.98
N TYR A 100 14.43 -1.56 9.75
CA TYR A 100 13.16 -2.15 9.29
C TYR A 100 13.35 -3.40 8.41
N ILE A 101 14.59 -3.80 8.09
CA ILE A 101 14.85 -4.93 7.19
C ILE A 101 14.29 -6.23 7.76
N LYS A 102 14.59 -6.54 9.03
CA LYS A 102 14.12 -7.77 9.68
C LYS A 102 12.59 -7.86 9.68
N GLU A 103 11.93 -6.73 9.93
CA GLU A 103 10.47 -6.64 9.91
C GLU A 103 9.91 -6.84 8.49
N LEU A 104 10.52 -6.24 7.47
CA LEU A 104 10.12 -6.39 6.07
C LEU A 104 10.18 -7.85 5.63
N PHE A 105 11.32 -8.52 5.88
CA PHE A 105 11.50 -9.93 5.51
C PHE A 105 10.46 -10.82 6.19
N ARG A 106 10.21 -10.61 7.49
CA ARG A 106 9.23 -11.38 8.25
C ARG A 106 7.81 -11.23 7.71
N LEU A 107 7.43 -10.02 7.29
CA LEU A 107 6.06 -9.73 6.88
C LEU A 107 5.78 -10.05 5.42
N TYR A 108 6.76 -9.89 4.52
CA TYR A 108 6.50 -9.91 3.08
C TYR A 108 7.25 -11.00 2.30
N SER A 109 8.35 -11.54 2.84
CA SER A 109 9.11 -12.56 2.11
C SER A 109 8.29 -13.86 2.01
N GLY A 110 8.16 -14.39 0.80
CA GLY A 110 7.44 -15.62 0.52
C GLY A 110 5.92 -15.50 0.45
N LEU A 111 5.35 -14.32 0.68
CA LEU A 111 3.92 -14.09 0.52
C LEU A 111 3.50 -14.17 -0.95
N ASN A 112 2.30 -14.70 -1.18
CA ASN A 112 1.67 -14.67 -2.49
C ASN A 112 1.23 -13.25 -2.85
N TRP A 113 1.39 -12.89 -4.12
CA TRP A 113 0.92 -11.61 -4.63
C TRP A 113 -0.61 -11.59 -4.70
N PRO A 114 -1.30 -10.54 -4.21
CA PRO A 114 -2.75 -10.46 -4.30
C PRO A 114 -3.22 -10.38 -5.77
N ASN A 115 -4.39 -10.94 -6.06
CA ASN A 115 -5.02 -10.71 -7.35
C ASN A 115 -5.89 -9.46 -7.26
N GLU A 116 -5.91 -8.60 -8.29
CA GLU A 116 -6.74 -7.39 -8.28
C GLU A 116 -8.25 -7.71 -8.35
N ASN A 117 -8.59 -8.82 -8.99
CA ASN A 117 -9.99 -9.13 -9.36
C ASN A 117 -10.55 -10.37 -8.65
N ASP A 118 -9.69 -11.17 -8.02
CA ASP A 118 -10.08 -12.43 -7.39
C ASP A 118 -9.68 -12.43 -5.92
N ASP A 119 -10.51 -13.07 -5.07
CA ASP A 119 -10.19 -13.30 -3.65
C ASP A 119 -9.03 -14.30 -3.47
N VAL A 120 -8.59 -14.93 -4.56
CA VAL A 120 -7.51 -15.94 -4.56
C VAL A 120 -6.18 -15.28 -4.94
N PRO A 121 -5.15 -15.36 -4.07
CA PRO A 121 -3.81 -14.87 -4.38
C PRO A 121 -3.18 -15.61 -5.57
N LEU A 122 -2.28 -14.91 -6.27
CA LEU A 122 -1.48 -15.49 -7.36
C LEU A 122 -0.51 -16.54 -6.82
N GLU A 123 -0.18 -17.55 -7.63
CA GLU A 123 0.84 -18.55 -7.28
C GLU A 123 2.24 -17.95 -7.15
N LEU A 124 2.49 -16.82 -7.84
CA LEU A 124 3.73 -16.06 -7.74
C LEU A 124 3.91 -15.50 -6.32
N LYS A 125 5.16 -15.48 -5.86
CA LYS A 125 5.54 -15.04 -4.52
C LYS A 125 6.45 -13.83 -4.55
N CYS A 126 6.32 -12.98 -3.54
CA CYS A 126 7.22 -11.88 -3.26
C CYS A 126 8.51 -12.44 -2.64
N THR A 127 9.61 -12.45 -3.40
CA THR A 127 10.90 -12.91 -2.89
C THR A 127 11.82 -11.71 -2.66
N LEU A 128 12.31 -11.58 -1.43
CA LEU A 128 13.19 -10.49 -1.01
C LEU A 128 14.63 -10.97 -0.95
N HIS A 129 15.55 -10.14 -1.44
CA HIS A 129 16.98 -10.37 -1.36
C HIS A 129 17.69 -9.11 -0.87
N LEU A 130 18.59 -9.26 0.09
CA LEU A 130 19.50 -8.22 0.54
C LEU A 130 20.67 -8.13 -0.44
N LEU A 131 20.95 -6.93 -0.95
CA LEU A 131 22.13 -6.69 -1.77
C LEU A 131 23.30 -6.33 -0.84
N ASP A 132 24.06 -7.34 -0.42
CA ASP A 132 25.23 -7.14 0.42
C ASP A 132 26.42 -6.60 -0.39
N HIS A 133 27.42 -6.04 0.31
CA HIS A 133 28.62 -5.44 -0.26
C HIS A 133 28.34 -4.30 -1.26
N ALA A 134 27.15 -3.70 -1.21
CA ALA A 134 26.75 -2.60 -2.07
C ALA A 134 26.21 -1.40 -1.28
N THR A 135 26.39 -0.20 -1.84
CA THR A 135 25.88 1.05 -1.28
C THR A 135 24.94 1.74 -2.26
N VAL A 136 24.05 2.59 -1.75
CA VAL A 136 23.05 3.31 -2.55
C VAL A 136 23.72 4.18 -3.62
N GLU A 137 24.88 4.74 -3.33
CA GLU A 137 25.64 5.60 -4.25
C GLU A 137 26.07 4.84 -5.51
N GLN A 138 26.44 3.56 -5.39
CA GLN A 138 26.79 2.72 -6.55
C GLN A 138 25.59 2.51 -7.50
N PHE A 139 24.38 2.58 -6.97
CA PHE A 139 23.13 2.41 -7.70
C PHE A 139 22.51 3.74 -8.14
N SER A 140 23.09 4.89 -7.78
CA SER A 140 22.62 6.24 -8.14
C SER A 140 22.55 6.52 -9.65
N CYS A 141 23.24 5.72 -10.45
CA CYS A 141 23.17 5.79 -11.92
C CYS A 141 21.86 5.21 -12.47
N LEU A 142 21.16 4.39 -11.69
CA LEU A 142 19.89 3.79 -12.07
C LEU A 142 18.74 4.81 -11.91
N PRO A 143 17.78 4.83 -12.85
CA PRO A 143 16.63 5.74 -12.78
C PRO A 143 15.74 5.54 -11.54
N GLU A 144 15.77 4.36 -10.92
CA GLU A 144 15.06 4.04 -9.68
C GLU A 144 15.56 4.86 -8.47
N PHE A 145 16.81 5.33 -8.51
CA PHE A 145 17.43 6.16 -7.48
C PHE A 145 17.52 7.63 -7.90
N ARG A 146 16.72 8.02 -8.90
CA ARG A 146 16.56 9.42 -9.35
C ARG A 146 15.08 9.82 -9.29
N PRO A 147 14.48 9.81 -8.10
CA PRO A 147 13.08 10.18 -7.95
C PRO A 147 12.83 11.64 -8.36
N LEU A 148 11.60 11.92 -8.78
CA LEU A 148 11.14 13.29 -9.06
C LEU A 148 11.02 14.06 -7.74
N SER A 149 11.23 15.38 -7.77
CA SER A 149 11.20 16.24 -6.57
C SER A 149 9.88 16.18 -5.79
N TRP A 150 8.76 16.00 -6.47
CA TRP A 150 7.42 15.86 -5.87
C TRP A 150 7.09 14.42 -5.42
N MET A 151 7.98 13.45 -5.66
CA MET A 151 7.95 12.08 -5.12
C MET A 151 9.31 11.74 -4.52
N PRO A 152 9.72 12.38 -3.41
CA PRO A 152 11.09 12.33 -2.91
C PRO A 152 11.58 10.91 -2.56
N ARG A 153 10.65 9.96 -2.35
CA ARG A 153 10.94 8.55 -2.02
C ARG A 153 10.51 7.60 -3.14
N GLY A 154 10.22 8.12 -4.33
CA GLY A 154 9.80 7.35 -5.49
C GLY A 154 8.28 7.14 -5.59
N ASN A 155 7.86 6.52 -6.70
CA ASN A 155 6.45 6.25 -7.00
C ASN A 155 5.87 5.07 -6.21
N VAL A 156 6.61 4.43 -5.31
CA VAL A 156 6.04 3.46 -4.35
C VAL A 156 6.32 3.95 -2.95
N GLY A 157 7.55 4.39 -2.68
CA GLY A 157 8.00 4.76 -1.33
C GLY A 157 7.47 6.09 -0.79
N THR A 158 6.88 6.97 -1.61
CA THR A 158 6.24 8.19 -1.12
C THR A 158 4.83 7.88 -0.58
N PRO A 159 4.54 8.20 0.70
CA PRO A 159 3.25 7.95 1.33
C PRO A 159 2.09 8.68 0.66
N THR A 160 0.89 8.11 0.77
CA THR A 160 -0.35 8.72 0.27
C THR A 160 -0.60 10.10 0.91
N GLN A 161 -0.35 10.21 2.23
CA GLN A 161 -0.53 11.46 2.97
C GLN A 161 0.31 12.62 2.41
N TYR A 162 1.51 12.34 1.90
CA TYR A 162 2.37 13.36 1.29
C TYR A 162 1.72 13.96 0.04
N PHE A 163 1.15 13.12 -0.82
CA PHE A 163 0.41 13.59 -2.00
C PHE A 163 -0.83 14.38 -1.61
N PHE A 164 -1.58 13.94 -0.60
CA PHE A 164 -2.73 14.71 -0.12
C PHE A 164 -2.34 16.11 0.38
N SER A 165 -1.20 16.26 1.05
CA SER A 165 -0.69 17.58 1.42
C SER A 165 -0.37 18.43 0.18
N LEU A 166 0.33 17.89 -0.82
CA LEU A 166 0.61 18.60 -2.06
C LEU A 166 -0.66 19.02 -2.82
N ILE A 167 -1.68 18.14 -2.84
CA ILE A 167 -2.97 18.42 -3.47
C ILE A 167 -3.69 19.55 -2.74
N LYS A 168 -3.74 19.50 -1.40
CA LYS A 168 -4.36 20.55 -0.57
C LYS A 168 -3.66 21.90 -0.75
N GLU A 169 -2.35 21.90 -0.96
CA GLU A 169 -1.54 23.08 -1.20
C GLU A 169 -1.52 23.52 -2.68
N CYS A 170 -2.26 22.83 -3.57
CA CYS A 170 -2.28 23.07 -5.02
C CYS A 170 -0.89 23.04 -5.67
N LYS A 171 0.04 22.26 -5.11
CA LYS A 171 1.43 22.11 -5.60
C LYS A 171 1.59 20.97 -6.60
N LEU A 172 0.51 20.27 -6.94
CA LEU A 172 0.50 19.14 -7.87
C LEU A 172 -0.52 19.37 -8.98
N GLU A 173 -0.10 19.15 -10.23
CA GLU A 173 -0.95 19.32 -11.41
C GLU A 173 -2.05 18.24 -11.48
N SER A 174 -3.25 18.61 -11.90
CA SER A 174 -4.42 17.71 -11.99
C SER A 174 -4.18 16.48 -12.87
N SER A 175 -3.37 16.61 -13.95
CA SER A 175 -3.03 15.50 -14.84
C SER A 175 -2.14 14.43 -14.21
N ILE A 176 -1.41 14.80 -13.14
CA ILE A 176 -0.57 13.88 -12.36
C ILE A 176 -1.41 13.19 -11.29
N ILE A 177 -2.32 13.92 -10.66
CA ILE A 177 -3.22 13.38 -9.62
C ILE A 177 -4.01 12.19 -10.14
N SER A 178 -4.54 12.27 -11.36
CA SER A 178 -5.33 11.17 -11.97
C SER A 178 -4.52 9.89 -12.21
N LYS A 179 -3.19 9.99 -12.37
CA LYS A 179 -2.30 8.85 -12.63
C LYS A 179 -1.76 8.20 -11.36
N LEU A 180 -1.87 8.87 -10.22
CA LEU A 180 -1.34 8.34 -8.96
C LEU A 180 -2.19 7.20 -8.39
N ASN A 181 -3.44 7.07 -8.85
CA ASN A 181 -4.41 6.09 -8.35
C ASN A 181 -4.49 6.09 -6.81
N LEU A 182 -4.55 7.29 -6.23
CA LEU A 182 -4.73 7.44 -4.79
C LEU A 182 -6.18 7.12 -4.44
N ASP A 183 -6.38 6.37 -3.37
CA ASP A 183 -7.73 6.16 -2.86
C ASP A 183 -8.21 7.42 -2.11
N PHE A 184 -9.10 8.17 -2.77
CA PHE A 184 -9.79 9.32 -2.17
C PHE A 184 -11.13 8.92 -1.56
N SER A 185 -11.44 7.61 -1.48
CA SER A 185 -12.57 7.11 -0.70
C SER A 185 -12.44 7.73 0.67
N THR A 186 -13.28 8.72 0.90
CA THR A 186 -13.29 9.53 2.10
C THR A 186 -13.27 8.55 3.26
N GLN A 187 -12.31 8.67 4.19
CA GLN A 187 -12.54 8.28 5.58
C GLN A 187 -14.00 8.59 5.84
N ALA A 188 -14.83 7.54 5.94
CA ALA A 188 -16.27 7.65 5.79
C ALA A 188 -16.69 8.90 6.54
N LYS A 189 -17.08 9.97 5.81
CA LYS A 189 -17.28 11.31 6.38
C LYS A 189 -18.01 11.06 7.68
N SER A 190 -17.37 11.35 8.82
CA SER A 190 -18.03 11.23 10.11
C SER A 190 -19.30 12.06 9.98
N ARG A 191 -20.41 11.38 9.70
CA ARG A 191 -21.68 12.05 9.53
C ARG A 191 -21.95 12.52 10.94
N LYS A 192 -21.95 13.84 11.13
CA LYS A 192 -22.20 14.53 12.41
C LYS A 192 -23.43 13.99 13.19
N TYR A 193 -24.27 13.19 12.56
CA TYR A 193 -25.52 12.63 13.08
C TYR A 193 -25.69 11.11 12.84
N GLY A 194 -24.60 10.35 12.62
CA GLY A 194 -24.68 8.93 12.24
C GLY A 194 -24.81 7.92 13.38
N ALA A 195 -24.67 8.33 14.64
CA ALA A 195 -24.68 7.42 15.79
C ALA A 195 -25.45 8.04 16.96
N VAL A 196 -26.76 8.20 16.79
CA VAL A 196 -27.66 8.37 17.94
C VAL A 196 -28.21 6.98 18.28
N PRO A 197 -27.85 6.38 19.43
CA PRO A 197 -28.45 5.14 19.88
C PRO A 197 -29.98 5.30 20.00
N PHE A 198 -30.75 4.42 19.38
CA PHE A 198 -32.19 4.37 19.57
C PHE A 198 -32.48 3.77 20.95
N ILE A 199 -32.86 4.60 21.92
CA ILE A 199 -33.39 4.13 23.19
C ILE A 199 -34.89 3.91 22.98
N TYR A 200 -35.30 2.66 22.83
CA TYR A 200 -36.71 2.30 22.97
C TYR A 200 -37.03 2.22 24.46
N GLU A 201 -37.70 3.25 24.97
CA GLU A 201 -38.42 3.12 26.25
C GLU A 201 -39.57 2.13 26.04
N SER A 202 -39.41 0.93 26.60
CA SER A 202 -40.47 -0.04 26.73
C SER A 202 -41.51 0.51 27.72
N LEU A 203 -42.53 1.18 27.22
CA LEU A 203 -43.70 1.53 28.00
C LEU A 203 -44.47 0.23 28.31
N SER A 204 -44.26 -0.26 29.52
CA SER A 204 -45.10 -1.24 30.18
C SER A 204 -46.46 -0.61 30.51
N THR A 205 -47.50 -1.03 29.81
CA THR A 205 -48.93 -0.99 30.19
C THR A 205 -49.59 -1.98 29.24
N GLY A 206 -50.27 -3.05 29.61
CA GLY A 206 -50.84 -3.60 30.84
C GLY A 206 -51.93 -4.57 30.31
N ASP A 207 -51.96 -5.80 30.84
CA ASP A 207 -52.93 -6.92 30.67
C ASP A 207 -54.15 -6.72 29.74
N GLU A 208 -54.55 -7.69 28.89
CA GLU A 208 -55.23 -8.92 29.32
C GLU A 208 -54.98 -10.17 28.43
N ARG A 209 -55.18 -11.32 29.07
CA ARG A 209 -54.87 -12.72 28.71
C ARG A 209 -55.81 -13.29 27.65
N PHE A 210 -55.37 -14.32 26.92
CA PHE A 210 -55.99 -15.67 26.94
C PHE A 210 -55.08 -16.73 26.29
N GLN A 211 -54.88 -17.85 26.99
CA GLN A 211 -54.07 -19.02 26.61
C GLN A 211 -54.89 -20.08 25.86
N PHE A 212 -54.26 -20.76 24.89
CA PHE A 212 -54.16 -22.22 24.61
C PHE A 212 -53.57 -22.36 23.19
N SER A 213 -52.73 -23.30 22.73
CA SER A 213 -52.08 -24.53 23.23
C SER A 213 -50.95 -24.91 22.24
N GLU A 214 -50.07 -25.79 22.68
CA GLU A 214 -48.94 -26.39 21.96
C GLU A 214 -49.25 -26.98 20.57
N SER A 215 -48.20 -27.01 19.72
CA SER A 215 -47.73 -28.18 18.94
C SER A 215 -47.63 -27.98 17.42
N ASN A 216 -46.42 -28.28 16.92
CA ASN A 216 -46.06 -28.92 15.65
C ASN A 216 -45.81 -28.10 14.36
N ASN A 217 -44.55 -28.24 13.94
CA ASN A 217 -44.06 -28.65 12.61
C ASN A 217 -43.88 -27.66 11.44
N ALA A 218 -42.70 -27.85 10.84
CA ALA A 218 -42.36 -27.87 9.41
C ALA A 218 -42.17 -26.56 8.63
N ASP A 219 -40.93 -26.41 8.14
CA ASP A 219 -40.52 -26.02 6.80
C ASP A 219 -41.56 -25.33 5.89
N PHE A 220 -41.29 -24.08 5.49
CA PHE A 220 -41.35 -23.69 4.07
C PHE A 220 -40.64 -22.35 3.79
N GLU A 221 -39.89 -22.37 2.70
CA GLU A 221 -39.11 -21.31 2.09
C GLU A 221 -40.00 -20.32 1.31
N CYS A 222 -39.67 -19.03 1.31
CA CYS A 222 -39.94 -18.15 0.16
C CYS A 222 -39.04 -16.90 0.24
N GLY A 223 -38.05 -16.83 -0.65
CA GLY A 223 -37.31 -15.60 -0.92
C GLY A 223 -38.11 -14.65 -1.80
N VAL A 224 -37.90 -13.34 -1.65
CA VAL A 224 -38.12 -12.38 -2.75
C VAL A 224 -37.05 -11.28 -2.70
N VAL A 225 -36.50 -11.10 -3.90
CA VAL A 225 -35.54 -10.13 -4.41
C VAL A 225 -35.99 -8.68 -4.25
N CYS A 226 -35.04 -7.77 -3.99
CA CYS A 226 -35.16 -6.37 -4.41
C CYS A 226 -33.90 -5.94 -5.16
N ASN A 227 -34.02 -6.01 -6.49
CA ASN A 227 -33.12 -5.44 -7.48
C ASN A 227 -33.19 -3.91 -7.39
N SER A 228 -32.07 -3.20 -7.49
CA SER A 228 -32.11 -1.77 -7.86
C SER A 228 -31.01 -1.44 -8.88
N TYR A 229 -31.45 -1.54 -10.13
CA TYR A 229 -30.91 -0.94 -11.32
C TYR A 229 -30.94 0.59 -11.19
N ILE A 230 -29.87 1.31 -11.54
CA ILE A 230 -29.89 2.75 -11.83
C ILE A 230 -29.04 3.00 -13.10
N PRO A 231 -29.51 3.82 -14.05
CA PRO A 231 -29.21 3.67 -15.48
C PRO A 231 -27.99 4.47 -15.96
N ASN A 232 -27.48 4.06 -17.13
CA ASN A 232 -26.54 4.80 -17.96
C ASN A 232 -27.14 6.14 -18.43
N LYS A 233 -26.37 7.22 -18.28
CA LYS A 233 -26.58 8.48 -19.02
C LYS A 233 -25.67 8.49 -20.24
N VAL A 234 -26.29 8.67 -21.40
CA VAL A 234 -25.69 8.86 -22.72
C VAL A 234 -25.04 10.24 -22.82
N CYS A 235 -23.83 10.29 -23.38
CA CYS A 235 -23.35 11.19 -24.42
C CYS A 235 -22.18 10.51 -25.14
#